data_AF-A0A535D998-F1
#
_entry.id   AF-A0A535D998-F1
#
_cell.length_a   1.000
_cell.length_b   1.000
_cell.length_c   1.000
_cell.angle_alpha   90.00
_cell.angle_beta   90.00
_cell.angle_gamma   90.00
#
_symmetry.space_group_name_H-M   'P 1'
#
loop_
_entity.id
_entity.type
_entity.pdbx_description
1 polymer ?
#
loop_
_entity_poly.entity_id
_entity_poly.type
_entity_poly.pdbx_seq_one_letter_code
_entity_poly.pdbx_strand_id
1 'polypeptide(L)'
;MKVFRALKVVMTALIVLASLGIYSGRAYAHERRMVGAYQFVVGWLTEPAYLGQLNSLDLRITDTRQNPAAPVSGLEKTLTADVAAGGLTPFPLAVTARFG
;
A
#
# COMPACT_ATOMS: atom_id res chain seq x y z
N MET A 1 34.57 0.75 36.90
CA MET A 1 34.20 1.69 35.81
C MET A 1 33.94 1.02 34.45
N LYS A 2 34.72 0.00 34.02
CA LYS A 2 34.53 -0.67 32.71
C LYS A 2 33.26 -1.55 32.62
N VAL A 3 32.92 -2.28 33.69
CA VAL A 3 31.72 -3.16 33.75
C VAL A 3 30.42 -2.35 33.63
N PHE A 4 30.31 -1.22 34.33
CA PHE A 4 29.16 -0.31 34.21
C PHE A 4 29.02 0.32 32.82
N ARG A 5 30.13 0.53 32.10
CA ARG A 5 30.09 0.98 30.70
C ARG A 5 29.58 -0.13 29.77
N ALA A 6 30.07 -1.35 29.93
CA ALA A 6 29.61 -2.50 29.15
C ALA A 6 28.12 -2.78 29.37
N LEU A 7 27.65 -2.74 30.63
CA LEU A 7 26.24 -2.95 30.96
C LEU A 7 25.34 -1.89 30.32
N LYS A 8 25.74 -0.61 30.33
CA LYS A 8 25.00 0.46 29.66
C LYS A 8 24.89 0.24 28.15
N VAL A 9 25.96 -0.19 27.48
CA VAL A 9 25.95 -0.49 26.04
C VAL A 9 24.99 -1.63 25.73
N VAL A 10 25.01 -2.71 26.51
CA VAL A 10 24.10 -3.85 26.34
C VAL A 10 22.64 -3.41 26.52
N MET A 11 22.35 -2.63 27.57
CA MET A 11 20.99 -2.15 27.81
C MET A 11 20.50 -1.22 26.69
N THR A 12 21.35 -0.32 26.19
CA THR A 12 21.00 0.54 25.04
C THR A 12 20.71 -0.30 23.80
N ALA A 13 21.54 -1.31 23.51
CA ALA A 13 21.32 -2.19 22.35
C ALA A 13 20.01 -2.97 22.47
N LEU A 14 19.68 -3.48 23.66
CA LEU A 14 18.41 -4.17 23.92
C LEU A 14 17.20 -3.24 23.75
N ILE A 15 17.29 -1.99 24.23
CA ILE A 15 16.22 -0.99 24.04
C ILE A 15 16.01 -0.69 22.55
N VAL A 16 17.09 -0.50 21.79
CA VAL A 16 17.01 -0.27 20.33
C VAL A 16 16.37 -1.46 19.62
N LEU A 17 16.82 -2.69 19.90
CA LEU A 17 16.26 -3.90 19.30
C LEU A 17 14.79 -4.11 19.65
N ALA A 18 14.42 -3.91 20.93
CA ALA A 18 13.03 -3.98 21.35
C ALA A 18 12.17 -2.92 20.66
N SER A 19 12.69 -1.69 20.50
CA SER A 19 11.98 -0.62 19.80
C SER A 19 11.71 -0.97 18.33
N LEU A 20 12.69 -1.53 17.61
CA LEU A 20 12.52 -1.95 16.22
C LEU A 20 11.42 -3.02 16.06
N GLY A 21 11.32 -3.95 17.02
CA GLY A 21 10.24 -4.94 17.05
C GLY A 21 8.87 -4.32 17.28
N ILE A 22 8.76 -3.41 18.26
CA ILE A 22 7.50 -2.74 18.62
C ILE A 22 7.01 -1.82 17.49
N TYR A 23 7.92 -1.12 16.82
CA TYR A 23 7.61 -0.16 15.75
C TYR A 23 7.68 -0.77 14.34
N SER A 24 7.74 -2.09 14.21
CA SER A 24 7.61 -2.77 12.91
C SER A 24 6.17 -2.72 12.41
N GLY A 25 5.80 -1.59 11.79
CA GLY A 25 4.50 -1.41 11.16
C GLY A 25 4.31 -2.34 9.97
N ARG A 26 3.05 -2.70 9.67
CA ARG A 26 2.70 -3.38 8.42
C ARG A 26 2.78 -2.38 7.27
N ALA A 27 3.62 -2.66 6.27
CA ALA A 27 3.56 -1.95 5.01
C ALA A 27 2.29 -2.40 4.24
N TYR A 28 1.23 -1.61 4.33
CA TYR A 28 0.03 -1.84 3.53
C TYR A 28 0.29 -1.35 2.10
N ALA A 29 0.74 -2.28 1.26
CA ALA A 29 0.83 -2.15 -0.19
C ALA A 29 -0.52 -1.74 -0.83
N HIS A 30 -1.59 -2.40 -0.38
CA HIS A 30 -2.95 -2.15 -0.84
C HIS A 30 -3.90 -1.83 0.31
N GLU A 31 -4.73 -0.82 0.11
CA GLU A 31 -5.95 -0.62 0.87
C GLU A 31 -7.03 -1.58 0.36
N ARG A 32 -7.79 -2.18 1.30
CA ARG A 32 -8.98 -2.96 0.99
C ARG A 32 -10.20 -2.28 1.59
N ARG A 33 -11.19 -1.99 0.76
CA ARG A 33 -12.43 -1.32 1.19
C ARG A 33 -13.65 -1.97 0.57
N MET A 34 -14.69 -2.16 1.37
CA MET A 34 -16.00 -2.56 0.87
C MET A 34 -16.79 -1.32 0.44
N VAL A 35 -17.37 -1.36 -0.77
CA VAL A 35 -18.26 -0.34 -1.30
C VAL A 35 -19.51 -1.04 -1.83
N GLY A 36 -20.58 -1.02 -1.03
CA GLY A 36 -21.76 -1.83 -1.30
C GLY A 36 -21.40 -3.31 -1.44
N ALA A 37 -21.78 -3.91 -2.57
CA ALA A 37 -21.53 -5.33 -2.86
C ALA A 37 -20.20 -5.59 -3.61
N TYR A 38 -19.27 -4.63 -3.56
CA TYR A 38 -17.98 -4.73 -4.21
C TYR A 38 -16.85 -4.58 -3.21
N GLN A 39 -15.80 -5.39 -3.36
CA GLN A 39 -14.52 -5.20 -2.68
C GLN A 39 -13.57 -4.47 -3.61
N PHE A 40 -13.07 -3.34 -3.15
CA PHE A 40 -12.01 -2.57 -3.79
C PHE A 40 -10.69 -2.94 -3.14
N VAL A 41 -9.69 -3.21 -3.96
CA VAL A 41 -8.28 -3.33 -3.57
C VAL A 41 -7.50 -2.30 -4.37
N VAL A 42 -6.94 -1.32 -3.67
CA VAL A 42 -6.31 -0.13 -4.26
C VAL A 42 -4.88 -0.04 -3.76
N GLY A 43 -3.92 0.09 -4.66
CA GLY A 43 -2.50 0.24 -4.30
C GLY A 43 -1.68 0.80 -5.44
N TRP A 44 -0.37 0.59 -5.37
CA TRP A 44 0.58 1.02 -6.39
C TRP A 44 0.96 -0.12 -7.32
N LEU A 45 1.19 0.17 -8.60
CA LEU A 45 1.58 -0.83 -9.59
C LEU A 45 2.96 -1.43 -9.29
N THR A 46 3.91 -0.59 -8.86
CA THR A 46 5.23 -0.97 -8.38
C THR A 46 5.38 -0.59 -6.92
N GLU A 47 5.87 -1.53 -6.09
CA GLU A 47 5.96 -1.35 -4.65
C GLU A 47 7.38 -1.66 -4.13
N PRO A 48 7.86 -0.91 -3.11
CA PRO A 48 7.22 0.26 -2.50
C PRO A 48 7.27 1.50 -3.43
N ALA A 49 6.33 2.43 -3.25
CA ALA A 49 6.29 3.64 -4.05
C ALA A 49 7.40 4.62 -3.63
N TYR A 50 8.36 4.87 -4.53
CA TYR A 50 9.44 5.83 -4.32
C TYR A 50 9.22 7.14 -5.09
N LEU A 51 9.68 8.24 -4.51
CA LEU A 51 9.73 9.54 -5.19
C LEU A 51 10.70 9.48 -6.38
N GLY A 52 10.32 10.11 -7.49
CA GLY A 52 11.13 10.16 -8.71
C GLY A 52 11.11 8.89 -9.56
N GLN A 53 10.40 7.84 -9.13
CA GLN A 53 10.18 6.64 -9.92
C GLN A 53 8.78 6.69 -10.57
N LEU A 54 8.71 6.37 -11.86
CA LEU A 54 7.43 6.23 -12.54
C LEU A 54 6.63 5.08 -11.89
N ASN A 55 5.36 5.36 -11.60
CA ASN A 55 4.45 4.40 -11.00
C ASN A 55 3.03 4.63 -11.52
N SER A 56 2.11 3.75 -11.16
CA SER A 56 0.71 3.85 -11.55
C SER A 56 -0.20 3.31 -10.44
N LEU A 57 -1.50 3.52 -10.61
CA LEU A 57 -2.56 2.89 -9.83
C LEU A 57 -2.61 1.38 -10.12
N ASP A 58 -2.71 0.56 -9.09
CA ASP A 58 -3.16 -0.83 -9.17
C ASP A 58 -4.55 -0.92 -8.53
N LEU A 59 -5.56 -1.27 -9.33
CA LEU A 59 -6.95 -1.33 -8.89
C LEU A 59 -7.56 -2.67 -9.27
N ARG A 60 -8.13 -3.36 -8.28
CA ARG A 60 -8.97 -4.54 -8.48
C ARG A 60 -10.30 -4.35 -7.79
N ILE A 61 -11.39 -4.57 -8.53
CA ILE A 61 -12.74 -4.60 -8.00
C ILE A 61 -13.32 -6.00 -8.17
N THR A 62 -13.85 -6.55 -7.09
CA THR A 62 -14.48 -7.87 -7.06
C THR A 62 -15.94 -7.73 -6.65
N ASP A 63 -16.85 -8.33 -7.41
CA ASP A 63 -18.27 -8.43 -7.07
C ASP A 63 -18.49 -9.59 -6.10
N THR A 64 -18.89 -9.26 -4.88
CA THR A 64 -19.06 -10.24 -3.79
C THR A 64 -20.42 -10.92 -3.80
N ARG A 65 -21.31 -10.59 -4.75
CA ARG A 65 -22.60 -11.28 -4.92
C ARG A 65 -22.47 -12.58 -5.69
N GLN A 66 -21.39 -12.74 -6.45
CA GLN A 66 -21.09 -13.95 -7.20
C GLN A 66 -20.53 -15.04 -6.28
N ASN A 67 -20.72 -16.30 -6.63
CA ASN A 67 -20.17 -17.45 -5.90
C ASN A 67 -19.47 -18.42 -6.88
N PRO A 68 -18.12 -18.44 -6.94
CA PRO A 68 -17.20 -17.62 -6.14
C PRO A 68 -17.28 -16.13 -6.54
N ALA A 69 -16.86 -15.24 -5.64
CA ALA A 69 -16.74 -13.83 -5.94
C ALA A 69 -15.83 -13.62 -7.16
N ALA A 70 -16.23 -12.76 -8.09
CA ALA A 70 -15.57 -12.63 -9.38
C ALA A 70 -15.07 -11.20 -9.63
N PRO A 71 -13.97 -11.02 -10.37
CA PRO A 71 -13.51 -9.69 -10.78
C PRO A 71 -14.54 -9.03 -11.71
N VAL A 72 -14.67 -7.71 -11.60
CA VAL A 72 -15.45 -6.91 -12.55
C VAL A 72 -14.55 -6.54 -13.74
N SER A 73 -14.96 -6.94 -14.94
CA SER A 73 -14.22 -6.67 -16.18
C SER A 73 -14.68 -5.37 -16.85
N GLY A 74 -13.83 -4.78 -17.70
CA GLY A 74 -14.19 -3.60 -18.50
C GLY A 74 -14.24 -2.29 -17.70
N LEU A 75 -13.69 -2.28 -16.49
CA LEU A 75 -13.67 -1.11 -15.61
C LEU A 75 -12.92 0.07 -16.24
N GLU A 76 -11.88 -0.21 -17.03
CA GLU A 76 -11.08 0.80 -17.74
C GLU A 76 -11.90 1.65 -18.73
N LYS A 77 -13.08 1.15 -19.16
CA LYS A 77 -13.99 1.85 -20.07
C LYS A 77 -14.93 2.81 -19.36
N THR A 78 -15.02 2.73 -18.03
CA THR A 78 -16.05 3.44 -17.23
C THR A 78 -15.47 4.22 -16.07
N LEU A 79 -14.35 3.76 -15.51
CA LEU A 79 -13.68 4.43 -14.41
C LEU A 79 -12.70 5.48 -14.93
N THR A 80 -12.67 6.59 -14.20
CA THR A 80 -11.63 7.61 -14.30
C THR A 80 -10.88 7.65 -12.97
N ALA A 81 -9.61 8.03 -13.01
CA ALA A 81 -8.79 8.17 -11.83
C ALA A 81 -8.01 9.47 -11.91
N ASP A 82 -7.95 10.19 -10.80
CA ASP A 82 -7.02 11.30 -10.60
C ASP A 82 -5.97 10.88 -9.57
N VAL A 83 -4.71 11.26 -9.81
CA VAL A 83 -3.61 10.98 -8.89
C VAL A 83 -3.15 12.29 -8.27
N ALA A 84 -3.00 12.29 -6.95
CA ALA A 84 -2.37 13.36 -6.19
C ALA A 84 -1.15 12.80 -5.47
N ALA A 85 0.00 13.45 -5.61
CA ALA A 85 1.25 13.06 -4.96
C ALA A 85 2.02 14.29 -4.50
N GLY A 86 2.66 14.22 -3.33
CA GLY A 86 3.57 15.27 -2.86
C GLY A 86 2.96 16.67 -2.72
N GLY A 87 1.65 16.78 -2.50
CA GLY A 87 0.95 18.07 -2.40
C GLY A 87 0.69 18.76 -3.75
N LEU A 88 0.96 18.10 -4.87
CA LEU A 88 0.60 18.59 -6.19
C LEU A 88 -0.92 18.56 -6.39
N THR A 89 -1.42 19.47 -7.24
CA THR A 89 -2.80 19.42 -7.73
C THR A 89 -3.07 18.05 -8.36
N PRO A 90 -4.20 17.39 -8.04
CA PRO A 90 -4.57 16.13 -8.69
C PRO A 90 -4.57 16.27 -10.20
N PHE A 91 -4.09 15.24 -10.90
CA PHE A 91 -4.08 15.19 -12.36
C PHE A 91 -4.66 13.86 -12.87
N PRO A 92 -5.29 13.87 -14.06
CA PRO A 92 -5.92 12.67 -14.60
C PRO A 92 -4.91 11.59 -14.94
N LEU A 93 -5.20 10.37 -14.52
CA LEU A 93 -4.49 9.15 -14.88
C LEU A 93 -5.33 8.35 -15.87
N ALA A 94 -4.77 8.08 -17.05
CA ALA A 94 -5.37 7.14 -17.99
C ALA A 94 -5.33 5.72 -17.38
N VAL A 95 -6.50 5.12 -17.17
CA VAL A 95 -6.62 3.76 -16.64
C VAL A 95 -6.72 2.77 -17.80
N THR A 96 -5.94 1.69 -17.72
CA THR A 96 -5.97 0.60 -18.70
C THR A 96 -6.12 -0.74 -17.99
N ALA A 97 -6.70 -1.72 -18.69
CA ALA A 97 -6.71 -3.09 -18.21
C ALA A 97 -5.28 -3.61 -18.18
N ARG A 98 -4.83 -4.06 -16.99
CA ARG A 98 -3.50 -4.67 -16.82
C ARG A 98 -3.46 -6.11 -17.35
N PHE A 99 -4.57 -6.83 -17.19
CA PHE A 99 -4.73 -8.22 -17.61
C PHE A 99 -6.05 -8.32 -18.38
N GLY A 100 -6.02 -8.96 -19.54
CA GLY A 100 -7.16 -9.10 -20.45
C GLY A 100 -6.76 -9.88 -21.69
#